data_AF-A0A382ZP37-F1
#
_entry.id   AF-A0A382ZP37-F1
#
_cell.length_a   1.000
_cell.length_b   1.000
_cell.length_c   1.000
_cell.angle_alpha   90.00
_cell.angle_beta   90.00
_cell.angle_gamma   90.00
#
_symmetry.space_group_name_H-M   'P 1'
#
loop_
_entity.id
_entity.type
_entity.pdbx_description
1 polymer ?
#
loop_
_entity_poly.entity_id
_entity_poly.type
_entity_poly.pdbx_seq_one_letter_code
_entity_poly.pdbx_strand_id
1 'polypeptide(L)'
;MERIMKKTHLLLPTFLTMVLLMSGCASSQPDHVIYEKHYKHRIGKIVPETRGRVVHVHVHHHGKLTKKEKRFLRKMYNRKYKKKRHQVNVVFVYG
;
A
#
# COMPACT_ATOMS: atom_id res chain seq x y z
N MET A 1 -14.36 18.00 -55.01
CA MET A 1 -13.33 17.28 -54.21
C MET A 1 -13.87 17.04 -52.79
N GLU A 2 -14.86 16.16 -52.66
CA GLU A 2 -15.67 16.00 -51.42
C GLU A 2 -15.32 14.72 -50.63
N ARG A 3 -14.28 13.99 -51.04
CA ARG A 3 -13.93 12.67 -50.49
C ARG A 3 -12.83 12.67 -49.44
N ILE A 4 -12.20 13.80 -49.15
CA ILE A 4 -10.99 13.86 -48.30
C ILE A 4 -11.34 14.19 -46.84
N MET A 5 -12.39 14.99 -46.58
CA MET A 5 -12.73 15.44 -45.22
C MET A 5 -13.33 14.35 -44.32
N LYS A 6 -13.87 13.24 -44.84
CA LYS A 6 -14.53 12.22 -44.01
C LYS A 6 -13.57 11.26 -43.29
N LYS A 7 -12.31 11.15 -43.74
CA LYS A 7 -11.33 10.19 -43.19
C LYS A 7 -10.54 10.71 -41.98
N THR A 8 -10.41 12.02 -41.82
CA THR A 8 -9.64 12.64 -40.73
C THR A 8 -10.38 12.70 -39.39
N HIS A 9 -11.72 12.75 -39.40
CA HIS A 9 -12.53 12.80 -38.17
C HIS A 9 -12.58 11.48 -37.40
N LEU A 10 -12.24 10.35 -38.03
CA LEU A 10 -12.19 9.02 -37.40
C LEU A 10 -10.83 8.66 -36.81
N LEU A 11 -9.76 9.35 -37.22
CA LEU A 11 -8.38 9.08 -36.78
C LEU A 11 -8.05 9.77 -35.45
N LEU A 12 -8.64 10.93 -35.17
CA LEU A 12 -8.47 11.62 -33.89
C LEU A 12 -9.02 10.83 -32.68
N PRO A 13 -10.27 10.33 -32.68
CA PRO A 13 -10.81 9.63 -31.51
C PRO A 13 -10.10 8.30 -31.28
N THR A 14 -9.69 7.60 -32.34
CA THR A 14 -8.95 6.33 -32.24
C THR A 14 -7.56 6.54 -31.64
N PHE A 15 -6.83 7.58 -32.04
CA PHE A 15 -5.54 7.93 -31.43
C PHE A 15 -5.70 8.31 -29.95
N LEU A 16 -6.72 9.09 -29.60
CA LEU A 16 -7.00 9.48 -28.22
C LEU A 16 -7.31 8.27 -27.32
N THR A 17 -8.10 7.30 -27.82
CA THR A 17 -8.39 6.06 -27.09
C THR A 17 -7.16 5.18 -26.89
N MET A 18 -6.24 5.12 -27.86
CA MET A 18 -4.98 4.38 -27.75
C MET A 18 -4.06 4.97 -26.66
N VAL A 19 -3.96 6.30 -26.57
CA VAL A 19 -3.15 6.97 -25.55
C VAL A 19 -3.72 6.76 -24.14
N LEU A 20 -5.05 6.76 -23.98
CA LEU A 20 -5.73 6.48 -22.71
C LEU A 20 -5.59 5.01 -22.27
N LEU A 21 -5.58 4.05 -23.21
CA LEU A 21 -5.37 2.63 -22.90
C LEU A 21 -3.93 2.34 -22.44
N MET A 22 -2.94 3.06 -22.97
CA MET A 22 -1.52 2.87 -22.62
C MET A 22 -1.10 3.59 -21.32
N SER A 23 -1.91 4.52 -20.81
CA SER A 23 -1.63 5.26 -19.57
C SER A 23 -2.16 4.59 -18.30
N GLY A 24 -2.81 3.42 -18.43
CA GLY A 24 -3.52 2.75 -17.35
C GLY A 24 -2.80 1.56 -16.71
N CYS A 25 -1.49 1.59 -16.46
CA CYS A 25 -0.81 0.53 -15.70
C CYS A 25 0.46 1.00 -14.96
N ALA A 26 0.51 2.23 -14.46
CA ALA A 26 1.63 2.66 -13.60
C ALA A 26 1.27 2.47 -12.12
N SER A 27 1.56 1.26 -11.62
CA SER A 27 1.93 0.94 -10.24
C SER A 27 1.08 1.57 -9.13
N SER A 28 0.13 0.81 -8.59
CA SER A 28 -0.24 0.99 -7.19
C SER A 28 1.00 0.71 -6.35
N GLN A 29 1.76 1.75 -6.00
CA GLN A 29 2.74 1.63 -4.92
C GLN A 29 2.00 0.99 -3.75
N PRO A 30 2.47 -0.14 -3.20
CA PRO A 30 1.91 -0.62 -1.96
C PRO A 30 2.09 0.52 -0.97
N ASP A 31 0.99 0.95 -0.36
CA ASP A 31 0.87 2.09 0.57
C ASP A 31 1.58 1.80 1.93
N HIS A 32 2.69 1.09 1.85
CA HIS A 32 3.52 0.61 2.92
C HIS A 32 4.75 1.51 2.96
N VAL A 33 4.54 2.77 3.37
CA VAL A 33 5.60 3.56 3.98
C VAL A 33 6.08 2.78 5.21
N ILE A 34 7.08 1.92 5.01
CA ILE A 34 7.76 1.16 6.05
C ILE A 34 8.69 2.16 6.73
N TYR A 35 8.20 2.73 7.83
CA TYR A 35 8.90 3.71 8.64
C TYR A 35 10.28 3.17 9.06
N GLU A 36 11.29 3.77 8.44
CA GLU A 36 12.69 3.58 8.71
C GLU A 36 13.05 4.24 10.05
N LYS A 37 12.99 3.48 11.14
CA LYS A 37 13.50 3.94 12.43
C LYS A 37 14.15 2.79 13.19
N HIS A 38 15.42 2.49 12.90
CA HIS A 38 16.31 1.59 13.64
C HIS A 38 15.91 0.13 13.93
N TYR A 39 14.69 -0.34 13.62
CA TYR A 39 14.32 -1.77 13.67
C TYR A 39 14.64 -2.52 12.37
N LYS A 40 15.20 -1.80 11.38
CA LYS A 40 15.29 -2.17 9.95
C LYS A 40 15.89 -3.55 9.69
N HIS A 41 16.79 -4.02 10.55
CA HIS A 41 17.44 -5.33 10.40
C HIS A 41 16.61 -6.50 10.92
N ARG A 42 15.69 -6.25 11.86
CA ARG A 42 14.89 -7.31 12.49
C ARG A 42 13.48 -7.37 11.96
N ILE A 43 12.91 -6.29 11.42
CA ILE A 43 11.55 -6.35 10.85
C ILE A 43 11.66 -6.69 9.37
N GLY A 44 11.26 -7.90 8.99
CA GLY A 44 11.27 -8.34 7.59
C GLY A 44 10.07 -7.86 6.80
N LYS A 45 8.86 -7.95 7.39
CA LYS A 45 7.62 -7.59 6.69
C LYS A 45 6.55 -7.11 7.68
N ILE A 46 5.71 -6.17 7.24
CA ILE A 46 4.54 -5.74 7.99
C ILE A 46 3.31 -5.92 7.09
N VAL A 47 2.32 -6.68 7.56
CA VAL A 47 1.07 -6.94 6.82
C VAL A 47 -0.12 -6.51 7.68
N PRO A 48 -0.80 -5.40 7.32
CA PRO A 48 -2.04 -5.01 7.96
C PRO A 48 -3.23 -5.75 7.30
N GLU A 49 -3.97 -6.53 8.08
CA GLU A 49 -5.23 -7.15 7.71
C GLU A 49 -6.39 -6.41 8.38
N THR A 50 -7.31 -5.84 7.61
CA THR A 50 -8.50 -5.19 8.16
C THR A 50 -9.68 -6.13 8.09
N ARG A 51 -10.32 -6.39 9.24
CA ARG A 51 -11.57 -7.15 9.35
C ARG A 51 -12.60 -6.27 10.04
N GLY A 52 -13.46 -5.63 9.24
CA GLY A 52 -14.42 -4.64 9.72
C GLY A 52 -13.74 -3.46 10.43
N ARG A 53 -14.02 -3.28 11.73
CA ARG A 53 -13.40 -2.21 12.55
C ARG A 53 -12.08 -2.62 13.21
N VAL A 54 -11.60 -3.85 13.02
CA VAL A 54 -10.37 -4.36 13.63
C VAL A 54 -9.27 -4.45 12.58
N VAL A 55 -8.08 -3.94 12.90
CA VAL A 55 -6.88 -4.05 12.08
C VAL A 55 -5.88 -4.95 12.80
N HIS A 56 -5.56 -6.09 12.20
CA HIS A 56 -4.50 -6.98 12.64
C HIS A 56 -3.20 -6.59 11.93
N VAL A 57 -2.20 -6.14 12.68
CA VAL A 57 -0.89 -5.78 12.13
C VAL A 57 0.06 -6.93 12.42
N HIS A 58 0.35 -7.73 11.40
CA HIS A 58 1.32 -8.82 11.46
C HIS A 58 2.71 -8.24 11.22
N VAL A 59 3.54 -8.25 12.25
CA VAL A 59 4.93 -7.80 12.21
C VAL A 59 5.82 -9.02 12.14
N HIS A 60 6.27 -9.36 10.93
CA HIS A 60 7.26 -10.41 10.70
C HIS A 60 8.63 -9.89 11.10
N HIS A 61 9.29 -10.62 11.98
CA HIS A 61 10.61 -10.24 12.46
C HIS A 61 11.60 -11.40 12.53
N HIS A 62 12.84 -11.10 12.16
CA HIS A 62 14.01 -11.93 12.35
C HIS A 62 14.64 -11.65 13.71
N GLY A 63 15.07 -12.72 14.39
CA GLY A 63 15.66 -12.63 15.73
C GLY A 63 14.66 -12.22 16.81
N LYS A 64 15.13 -12.19 18.06
CA LYS A 64 14.25 -11.95 19.23
C LYS A 64 14.05 -10.46 19.45
N LEU A 65 12.81 -9.98 19.27
CA LEU A 65 12.42 -8.66 19.74
C LEU A 65 12.31 -8.63 21.26
N THR A 66 12.92 -7.61 21.88
CA THR A 66 12.80 -7.30 23.30
C THR A 66 11.38 -6.87 23.66
N LYS A 67 11.04 -6.95 24.95
CA LYS A 67 9.74 -6.47 25.46
C LYS A 67 9.55 -4.97 25.18
N LYS A 68 10.62 -4.16 25.28
CA LYS A 68 10.59 -2.71 25.01
C LYS A 68 10.26 -2.43 23.54
N GLU A 69 10.90 -3.13 22.61
CA GLU A 69 10.63 -3.01 21.17
C GLU A 69 9.19 -3.42 20.84
N LYS A 70 8.72 -4.57 21.35
CA LYS A 70 7.33 -5.01 21.14
C LYS A 70 6.31 -4.00 21.67
N ARG A 71 6.55 -3.43 22.86
CA ARG A 71 5.68 -2.40 23.46
C ARG A 71 5.68 -1.11 22.63
N PHE A 72 6.84 -0.69 22.13
CA PHE A 72 6.97 0.47 21.26
C PHE A 72 6.19 0.28 19.94
N LEU A 73 6.39 -0.86 19.26
CA LEU A 73 5.70 -1.19 18.02
C LEU A 73 4.17 -1.22 18.21
N ARG A 74 3.68 -1.84 19.30
CA ARG A 74 2.26 -1.79 19.67
C ARG A 74 1.75 -0.36 19.80
N LYS A 75 2.45 0.50 20.54
CA LYS A 75 2.06 1.91 20.76
C LYS A 75 2.01 2.69 19.44
N MET A 76 2.99 2.48 18.57
CA MET A 76 3.07 3.15 17.27
C MET A 76 1.91 2.77 16.35
N TYR A 77 1.63 1.48 16.15
CA TYR A 77 0.53 1.06 15.29
C TYR A 77 -0.84 1.42 15.88
N ASN A 78 -1.02 1.29 17.20
CA ASN A 78 -2.22 1.75 17.86
C ASN A 78 -2.45 3.25 17.59
N ARG A 79 -1.42 4.09 17.67
CA ARG A 79 -1.53 5.52 17.37
C ARG A 79 -1.87 5.80 15.90
N LYS A 80 -1.29 5.04 14.96
CA LYS A 80 -1.52 5.18 13.52
C LYS A 80 -2.98 4.91 13.15
N TYR A 81 -3.55 3.81 13.65
CA TYR A 81 -4.90 3.37 13.24
C TYR A 81 -6.01 3.85 14.18
N LYS A 82 -5.71 4.30 15.41
CA LYS A 82 -6.71 4.95 16.28
C LYS A 82 -7.29 6.22 15.65
N LYS A 83 -6.51 6.95 14.85
CA LYS A 83 -7.00 8.10 14.06
C LYS A 83 -8.14 7.72 13.10
N LYS A 84 -8.18 6.46 12.66
CA LYS A 84 -9.18 5.92 11.74
C LYS A 84 -10.33 5.20 12.46
N ARG A 85 -10.47 5.35 13.79
CA ARG A 85 -11.48 4.68 14.64
C ARG A 85 -11.45 3.15 14.56
N HIS A 86 -10.30 2.56 14.22
CA HIS A 86 -10.11 1.11 14.23
C HIS A 86 -9.55 0.62 15.57
N GLN A 87 -9.98 -0.56 15.99
CA GLN A 87 -9.28 -1.36 17.00
C GLN A 87 -8.07 -2.01 16.35
N VAL A 88 -6.97 -2.17 17.09
CA VAL A 88 -5.68 -2.58 16.52
C VAL A 88 -5.09 -3.71 17.33
N ASN A 89 -4.80 -4.82 16.65
CA ASN A 89 -4.17 -5.99 17.21
C ASN A 89 -2.82 -6.22 16.54
N VAL A 90 -1.73 -5.96 17.26
CA VAL A 90 -0.38 -6.18 16.74
C VAL A 90 0.09 -7.58 17.10
N VAL A 91 0.34 -8.39 16.08
CA VAL A 91 0.81 -9.78 16.17
C VAL A 91 2.26 -9.82 15.73
N PHE A 92 3.12 -10.47 16.52
CA PHE A 92 4.54 -10.64 16.19
C PHE A 92 4.74 -12.05 15.65
N VAL A 93 5.16 -12.14 14.39
CA VAL A 93 5.43 -13.41 13.71
C VAL A 93 6.94 -13.55 13.63
N TYR A 94 7.46 -14.63 14.21
CA TYR A 94 8.88 -14.97 14.09
C TYR A 94 9.10 -15.68 12.76
N GLY A 95 10.14 -15.29 12.01
CA GLY A 95 10.53 -15.91 10.75
C GLY A 95 12.01 -15.80 10.47
#